data_AF-A0A7S2FDQ7-F1
#
_entry.id   AF-A0A7S2FDQ7-F1
#
_cell.length_a   1.000
_cell.length_b   1.000
_cell.length_c   1.000
_cell.angle_alpha   90.00
_cell.angle_beta   90.00
_cell.angle_gamma   90.00
#
_symmetry.space_group_name_H-M   'P 1'
#
loop_
_entity.id
_entity.type
_entity.pdbx_description
1 polymer ?
#
loop_
_entity_poly.entity_id
_entity_poly.type
_entity_poly.pdbx_seq_one_letter_code
_entity_poly.pdbx_strand_id
1 'polypeptide(L)'
;NKAAPLPAMALRLAVRRFCSKPVSSGLASKEVASYTKSLKSFSEQLKGFSFSKYFEEKYFWEKANVGPFFILLFFTPTIYRSVKDYYWAGQLKKLNTEEIISDRYEWLRMSMLRDEVEDALLKQVPAGGFQPLQLGPSSPP
;
A
#
# COMPACT_ATOMS: atom_id res chain seq x y z
N ASN A 1 -30.72 26.03 2.02
CA ASN A 1 -29.39 25.43 2.25
C ASN A 1 -29.53 24.00 2.77
N LYS A 2 -29.74 23.02 1.87
CA LYS A 2 -29.81 21.58 2.22
C LYS A 2 -28.41 20.97 2.08
N ALA A 3 -27.81 20.58 3.19
CA ALA A 3 -26.52 19.90 3.24
C ALA A 3 -26.64 18.46 2.74
N ALA A 4 -25.72 18.05 1.86
CA ALA A 4 -25.66 16.72 1.26
C ALA A 4 -25.08 15.67 2.24
N PRO A 5 -25.50 14.39 2.17
CA PRO A 5 -25.01 13.34 3.05
C PRO A 5 -23.65 12.80 2.54
N LEU A 6 -22.57 13.30 3.15
CA LEU A 6 -21.17 12.89 2.88
C LEU A 6 -20.70 11.49 3.36
N PRO A 7 -21.37 10.72 4.26
CA PRO A 7 -20.74 9.51 4.81
C PRO A 7 -20.79 8.30 3.86
N ALA A 8 -21.75 8.21 2.95
CA ALA A 8 -21.92 7.03 2.09
C ALA A 8 -20.88 6.94 0.97
N MET A 9 -20.39 8.08 0.45
CA MET A 9 -19.39 8.10 -0.63
C MET A 9 -17.97 7.84 -0.12
N ALA A 10 -17.61 8.36 1.06
CA ALA A 10 -16.30 8.12 1.67
C ALA A 10 -16.08 6.64 1.98
N LEU A 11 -17.12 5.95 2.48
CA LEU A 11 -17.08 4.53 2.79
C LEU A 11 -16.99 3.67 1.53
N ARG A 12 -17.69 4.05 0.45
CA ARG A 12 -17.56 3.40 -0.88
C ARG A 12 -16.18 3.61 -1.50
N LEU A 13 -15.55 4.77 -1.28
CA LEU A 13 -14.18 5.06 -1.73
C LEU A 13 -13.14 4.26 -0.93
N ALA A 14 -13.31 4.13 0.38
CA ALA A 14 -12.45 3.32 1.23
C ALA A 14 -12.54 1.83 0.86
N VAL A 15 -13.75 1.30 0.64
CA VAL A 15 -13.95 -0.07 0.16
C VAL A 15 -13.35 -0.26 -1.24
N ARG A 16 -13.43 0.72 -2.15
CA ARG A 16 -12.74 0.66 -3.45
C ARG A 16 -11.21 0.72 -3.36
N ARG A 17 -10.65 1.36 -2.34
CA ARG A 17 -9.19 1.38 -2.09
C ARG A 17 -8.69 0.10 -1.42
N PHE A 18 -9.52 -0.56 -0.60
CA PHE A 18 -9.21 -1.89 -0.05
C PHE A 18 -9.49 -3.04 -1.02
N CYS A 19 -10.48 -2.87 -1.91
CA CYS A 19 -10.81 -3.79 -3.00
C CYS A 19 -10.29 -3.29 -4.36
N SER A 20 -9.26 -2.45 -4.36
CA SER A 20 -8.49 -2.22 -5.59
C SER A 20 -7.95 -3.58 -6.02
N LYS A 21 -8.20 -3.96 -7.27
CA LYS A 21 -7.75 -5.23 -7.84
C LYS A 21 -6.34 -5.51 -7.32
N PRO A 22 -6.09 -6.67 -6.67
CA PRO A 22 -4.74 -6.97 -6.20
C PRO A 22 -3.82 -6.73 -7.39
N VAL A 23 -2.76 -5.93 -7.19
CA VAL A 23 -1.71 -5.77 -8.20
C VAL A 23 -1.39 -7.17 -8.65
N SER A 24 -1.64 -7.48 -9.93
CA SER A 24 -1.51 -8.84 -10.41
C SER A 24 -0.06 -9.23 -10.18
N SER A 25 0.20 -10.02 -9.15
CA SER A 25 1.36 -10.89 -9.12
C SER A 25 1.35 -11.54 -10.49
N GLY A 26 2.37 -11.27 -11.31
CA GLY A 26 2.43 -11.63 -12.75
C GLY A 26 2.48 -13.13 -13.03
N LEU A 27 1.72 -13.93 -12.26
CA LEU A 27 1.50 -15.34 -12.39
C LEU A 27 0.59 -15.58 -13.60
N ALA A 28 1.06 -16.45 -14.49
CA ALA A 28 0.41 -16.75 -15.76
C ALA A 28 -1.04 -17.21 -15.56
N SER A 29 -1.95 -16.66 -16.39
CA SER A 29 -3.41 -16.85 -16.34
C SER A 29 -3.88 -18.32 -16.22
N LYS A 30 -3.13 -19.27 -16.81
CA LYS A 30 -3.47 -20.71 -16.76
C LYS A 30 -3.25 -21.35 -15.39
N GLU A 31 -2.24 -20.92 -14.64
CA GLU A 31 -1.95 -21.45 -13.30
C GLU A 31 -2.98 -20.92 -12.30
N VAL A 32 -3.31 -19.63 -12.38
CA VAL A 32 -4.33 -18.98 -11.54
C VAL A 32 -5.71 -19.62 -11.74
N ALA A 33 -6.05 -20.05 -12.95
CA ALA A 33 -7.29 -20.77 -13.24
C ALA A 33 -7.39 -22.15 -12.54
N SER A 34 -6.26 -22.81 -12.29
CA SER A 34 -6.22 -24.10 -11.58
C SER A 34 -6.33 -23.95 -10.06
N TYR A 35 -5.68 -22.91 -9.50
CA TYR A 35 -5.78 -22.58 -8.08
C TYR A 35 -7.17 -22.08 -7.70
N THR A 36 -7.79 -21.27 -8.55
CA THR A 36 -9.17 -20.78 -8.34
C THR A 36 -10.20 -21.90 -8.37
N LYS A 37 -10.04 -22.90 -9.26
CA LYS A 37 -10.87 -24.11 -9.26
C LYS A 37 -10.71 -24.92 -7.98
N SER A 38 -9.47 -25.10 -7.52
CA SER A 38 -9.14 -25.83 -6.28
C SER A 38 -9.64 -25.12 -5.02
N LEU A 39 -9.57 -23.79 -4.99
CA LEU A 39 -10.15 -22.97 -3.93
C LEU A 39 -11.68 -23.05 -3.94
N LYS A 40 -12.30 -23.07 -5.12
CA LYS A 40 -13.76 -23.18 -5.24
C LYS A 40 -14.26 -24.54 -4.74
N SER A 41 -13.61 -25.64 -5.14
CA SER A 41 -13.96 -26.97 -4.65
C SER A 41 -13.70 -27.12 -3.15
N PHE A 42 -12.63 -26.55 -2.62
CA PHE A 42 -12.38 -26.50 -1.18
C PHE A 42 -13.44 -25.68 -0.43
N SER A 43 -13.84 -24.53 -0.99
CA SER A 43 -14.91 -23.70 -0.41
C SER A 43 -16.26 -24.41 -0.40
N GLU A 44 -16.55 -25.24 -1.41
CA GLU A 44 -17.75 -26.06 -1.47
C GLU A 44 -17.70 -27.20 -0.43
N GLN A 45 -16.53 -27.80 -0.20
CA GLN A 45 -16.34 -28.79 0.87
C GLN A 45 -16.50 -28.18 2.27
N LEU A 46 -16.02 -26.94 2.47
CA LEU A 46 -16.20 -26.23 3.75
C LEU A 46 -17.66 -25.86 4.03
N LYS A 47 -18.49 -25.63 3.01
CA LYS A 47 -19.93 -25.36 3.20
C LYS A 47 -20.69 -26.56 3.77
N GLY A 48 -20.24 -27.78 3.48
CA GLY A 48 -20.80 -29.01 4.03
C GLY A 48 -20.25 -29.38 5.41
N PHE A 49 -19.22 -28.67 5.89
CA PHE A 49 -18.56 -28.97 7.16
C PHE A 49 -19.26 -28.29 8.33
N SER A 50 -19.72 -29.08 9.29
CA SER A 50 -20.30 -28.56 10.54
C SER A 50 -19.26 -28.64 11.66
N PHE A 51 -18.72 -27.48 12.07
CA PHE A 51 -17.77 -27.39 13.18
C PHE A 51 -18.31 -27.99 14.48
N SER A 52 -19.59 -27.74 14.79
CA SER A 52 -20.22 -28.25 16.01
C SER A 52 -20.25 -29.78 16.06
N LYS A 53 -20.56 -30.43 14.93
CA LYS A 53 -20.57 -31.91 14.84
C LYS A 53 -19.17 -32.51 14.86
N TYR A 54 -18.17 -31.82 14.27
CA TYR A 54 -16.80 -32.31 14.26
C TYR A 54 -16.14 -32.26 15.64
N PHE A 55 -16.42 -31.24 16.44
CA PHE A 55 -15.89 -31.06 17.80
C PHE A 55 -16.75 -31.68 18.90
N GLU A 56 -17.80 -32.45 18.55
CA GLU A 56 -18.56 -33.22 19.52
C GLU A 56 -17.68 -34.35 20.09
N GLU A 57 -17.56 -34.45 21.41
CA GLU A 57 -16.58 -35.32 22.09
C GLU A 57 -16.60 -36.77 21.58
N LYS A 58 -17.78 -37.37 21.47
CA LYS A 58 -17.94 -38.75 20.96
C LYS A 58 -17.49 -38.89 19.51
N TYR A 59 -17.79 -37.90 18.67
CA TYR A 59 -17.42 -37.95 17.26
C TYR A 59 -15.93 -37.67 17.06
N PHE A 60 -15.39 -36.68 17.78
CA PHE A 60 -14.00 -36.24 17.70
C PHE A 60 -13.02 -37.33 18.12
N TRP A 61 -13.32 -38.08 19.19
CA TRP A 61 -12.41 -39.10 19.71
C TRP A 61 -12.62 -40.50 19.13
N GLU A 62 -13.84 -40.88 18.73
CA GLU A 62 -14.12 -42.25 18.27
C GLU A 62 -14.13 -42.43 16.74
N LYS A 63 -14.52 -41.40 15.97
CA LYS A 63 -14.77 -41.53 14.52
C LYS A 63 -14.05 -40.51 13.64
N ALA A 64 -13.68 -39.35 14.17
CA ALA A 64 -13.05 -38.30 13.39
C ALA A 64 -11.55 -38.58 13.16
N ASN A 65 -11.06 -38.18 11.99
CA ASN A 65 -9.61 -38.11 11.75
C ASN A 65 -9.07 -36.80 12.32
N VAL A 66 -8.49 -36.86 13.53
CA VAL A 66 -7.93 -35.70 14.24
C VAL A 66 -6.49 -35.35 13.82
N GLY A 67 -5.82 -36.22 13.07
CA GLY A 67 -4.42 -36.03 12.66
C GLY A 67 -4.17 -34.69 11.94
N PRO A 68 -4.91 -34.36 10.87
CA PRO A 68 -4.78 -33.08 10.18
C PRO A 68 -5.06 -31.87 11.07
N PHE A 69 -5.95 -31.98 12.06
CA PHE A 69 -6.24 -30.90 13.00
C PHE A 69 -5.04 -30.59 13.90
N PHE A 70 -4.40 -31.62 14.47
CA PHE A 70 -3.21 -31.42 15.29
C PHE A 70 -1.99 -30.97 14.47
N ILE A 71 -1.84 -31.47 13.24
CA ILE A 71 -0.82 -30.97 12.31
C ILE A 71 -1.03 -29.47 12.08
N LEU A 72 -2.26 -29.05 11.78
CA LEU A 72 -2.57 -27.63 11.62
C LEU A 72 -2.30 -26.84 12.90
N LEU A 73 -2.63 -27.39 14.07
CA LEU A 73 -2.34 -26.78 15.37
C LEU A 73 -0.83 -26.55 15.55
N PHE A 74 0.02 -27.53 15.24
CA PHE A 74 1.48 -27.38 15.29
C PHE A 74 2.03 -26.42 14.24
N PHE A 75 1.43 -26.36 13.06
CA PHE A 75 1.82 -25.42 11.99
C PHE A 75 1.20 -24.03 12.13
N THR A 76 0.30 -23.81 13.09
CA THR A 76 -0.30 -22.50 13.40
C THR A 76 0.71 -21.36 13.46
N PRO A 77 1.83 -21.45 14.23
CA PRO A 77 2.82 -20.38 14.25
C PRO A 77 3.42 -20.08 12.88
N THR A 78 3.63 -21.11 12.04
CA THR A 78 4.19 -20.96 10.69
C THR A 78 3.19 -20.31 9.73
N ILE A 79 1.93 -20.74 9.78
CA ILE A 79 0.84 -20.15 8.98
C ILE A 79 0.60 -18.70 9.41
N TYR A 80 0.58 -18.43 10.72
CA TYR A 80 0.43 -17.08 11.24
C TYR A 80 1.56 -16.17 10.77
N ARG A 81 2.80 -16.67 10.82
CA ARG A 81 3.96 -15.92 10.34
C ARG A 81 3.88 -15.64 8.83
N SER A 82 3.52 -16.63 8.02
CA SER A 82 3.45 -16.44 6.56
C SER A 82 2.36 -15.45 6.15
N VAL A 83 1.19 -15.49 6.78
CA VAL A 83 0.11 -14.53 6.55
C VAL A 83 0.54 -13.12 6.96
N LYS A 84 1.21 -13.00 8.10
CA LYS A 84 1.75 -11.73 8.59
C LYS A 84 2.81 -11.17 7.63
N ASP A 85 3.74 -12.00 7.16
CA ASP A 85 4.80 -11.61 6.23
C ASP A 85 4.20 -11.16 4.88
N TYR A 86 3.14 -11.83 4.41
CA TYR A 86 2.39 -11.41 3.23
C TYR A 86 1.73 -10.04 3.41
N TYR A 87 1.09 -9.80 4.56
CA TYR A 87 0.51 -8.50 4.89
C TYR A 87 1.57 -7.39 4.87
N TRP A 88 2.71 -7.63 5.52
CA TRP A 88 3.82 -6.67 5.56
C TRP A 88 4.43 -6.42 4.19
N ALA A 89 4.54 -7.44 3.33
CA ALA A 89 5.02 -7.27 1.96
C ALA A 89 4.13 -6.30 1.16
N GLY A 90 2.81 -6.35 1.37
CA GLY A 90 1.87 -5.38 0.78
C GLY A 90 2.05 -3.98 1.36
N GLN A 91 2.13 -3.87 2.68
CA GLN A 91 2.30 -2.58 3.36
C GLN A 91 3.62 -1.89 2.99
N LEU A 92 4.73 -2.64 2.92
CA LEU A 92 6.04 -2.10 2.55
C LEU A 92 6.05 -1.52 1.14
N LYS A 93 5.37 -2.15 0.18
CA LYS A 93 5.23 -1.60 -1.17
C LYS A 93 4.47 -0.27 -1.18
N LYS A 94 3.39 -0.20 -0.40
CA LYS A 94 2.60 1.02 -0.25
C LYS A 94 3.42 2.12 0.42
N LEU A 95 4.09 1.80 1.53
CA LEU A 95 4.94 2.72 2.27
C LEU A 95 6.07 3.29 1.40
N ASN A 96 6.78 2.43 0.66
CA ASN A 96 7.83 2.85 -0.26
C ASN A 96 7.32 3.82 -1.34
N THR A 97 6.09 3.58 -1.84
CA THR A 97 5.47 4.48 -2.82
C THR A 97 5.13 5.84 -2.20
N GLU A 98 4.58 5.84 -0.98
CA GLU A 98 4.27 7.06 -0.24
C GLU A 98 5.53 7.85 0.12
N GLU A 99 6.61 7.19 0.49
CA GLU A 99 7.91 7.80 0.78
C GLU A 99 8.49 8.50 -0.46
N ILE A 100 8.55 7.79 -1.60
CA ILE A 100 9.02 8.37 -2.87
C ILE A 100 8.18 9.59 -3.25
N ILE A 101 6.85 9.50 -3.13
CA ILE A 101 5.97 10.61 -3.45
C ILE A 101 6.22 11.79 -2.50
N SER A 102 6.38 11.52 -1.20
CA SER A 102 6.63 12.56 -0.20
C SER A 102 7.95 13.31 -0.45
N ASP A 103 9.01 12.61 -0.82
CA ASP A 103 10.32 13.19 -1.16
C ASP A 103 10.22 14.08 -2.41
N ARG A 104 9.48 13.63 -3.43
CA ARG A 104 9.24 14.43 -4.65
C ARG A 104 8.44 15.70 -4.36
N TYR A 105 7.47 15.64 -3.46
CA TYR A 105 6.72 16.82 -3.03
C TYR A 105 7.59 17.79 -2.21
N GLU A 106 8.46 17.28 -1.36
CA GLU A 106 9.38 18.13 -0.60
C GLU A 106 10.38 18.84 -1.53
N TRP A 107 10.93 18.12 -2.52
CA TRP A 107 11.74 18.72 -3.57
C TRP A 107 10.98 19.82 -4.33
N LEU A 108 9.73 19.55 -4.73
CA LEU A 108 8.91 20.52 -5.44
C LEU A 108 8.63 21.76 -4.59
N ARG A 109 8.33 21.58 -3.31
CA ARG A 109 8.09 22.67 -2.35
C ARG A 109 9.32 23.59 -2.24
N MET A 110 10.51 23.01 -2.13
CA MET A 110 11.74 23.78 -2.06
C MET A 110 12.07 24.50 -3.37
N SER A 111 11.78 23.90 -4.51
CA SER A 111 11.93 24.55 -5.82
C SER A 111 10.97 25.72 -6.00
N MET A 112 9.69 25.55 -5.65
CA MET A 112 8.71 26.64 -5.71
C MET A 112 9.11 27.85 -4.84
N LEU A 113 9.61 27.59 -3.63
CA LEU A 113 10.12 28.66 -2.76
C LEU A 113 11.33 29.38 -3.37
N ARG A 114 12.21 28.67 -4.08
CA ARG A 114 13.33 29.29 -4.80
C ARG A 114 12.82 30.17 -5.93
N ASP A 115 11.85 29.70 -6.70
CA ASP A 115 11.27 30.45 -7.82
C ASP A 115 10.56 31.73 -7.31
N GLU A 116 9.83 31.65 -6.19
CA GLU A 116 9.20 32.81 -5.56
C GLU A 116 10.24 33.84 -5.07
N VAL A 117 11.34 33.38 -4.48
CA VAL A 117 12.44 34.25 -4.04
C VAL A 117 13.17 34.86 -5.23
N GLU A 118 13.40 34.09 -6.30
CA GLU A 118 14.02 34.58 -7.53
C GLU A 118 13.16 35.65 -8.20
N ASP A 119 11.84 35.46 -8.31
CA ASP A 119 10.92 36.48 -8.82
C ASP A 119 10.90 37.75 -7.95
N ALA A 120 11.01 37.59 -6.63
CA ALA A 120 11.13 38.73 -5.71
C ALA A 120 12.46 39.48 -5.85
N LEU A 121 13.57 38.76 -6.07
CA LEU A 121 14.90 39.33 -6.28
C LEU A 121 15.00 40.05 -7.64
N LEU A 122 14.41 39.47 -8.70
CA LEU A 122 14.41 40.07 -10.03
C LEU A 122 13.69 41.42 -10.07
N LYS A 123 12.66 41.61 -9.24
CA LYS A 123 11.97 42.92 -9.09
C LYS A 123 12.87 44.03 -8.51
N GLN A 124 13.94 43.65 -7.82
CA GLN A 124 14.89 44.61 -7.23
C GLN A 124 16.05 44.96 -8.18
N VAL A 125 16.14 44.30 -9.34
CA VAL A 125 17.21 44.54 -10.31
C VAL A 125 16.96 45.87 -11.05
N PRO A 126 17.95 46.77 -11.14
CA PRO A 126 17.81 48.02 -11.86
C PRO A 126 17.63 47.78 -13.37
N ALA A 127 16.95 48.70 -14.07
CA ALA A 127 16.55 48.59 -15.49
C ALA A 127 17.71 48.42 -16.50
N GLY A 128 18.97 48.40 -16.06
CA GLY A 128 20.17 48.16 -16.86
C GLY A 128 20.90 46.85 -16.56
N GLY A 129 20.35 45.97 -15.71
CA GLY A 129 20.96 44.70 -15.31
C GLY A 129 22.06 44.85 -14.25
N PHE A 130 22.85 43.79 -14.03
CA PHE A 130 23.91 43.78 -13.02
C PHE A 130 25.18 44.45 -13.57
N GLN A 131 25.64 45.53 -12.94
CA GLN A 131 26.97 46.07 -13.19
C GLN A 131 28.00 45.37 -12.30
N PRO A 132 29.07 44.77 -12.87
CA PRO A 132 30.13 44.19 -12.06
C PRO A 132 30.85 45.29 -11.28
N LEU A 133 31.06 45.05 -9.99
CA LEU A 133 31.70 46.01 -9.09
C LEU A 133 33.17 46.21 -9.49
N GLN A 134 33.51 47.40 -9.99
CA GLN A 134 34.90 47.75 -10.32
C GLN A 134 35.60 48.24 -9.05
N LEU A 135 36.39 47.35 -8.44
CA LEU A 135 37.25 47.66 -7.30
C LEU A 135 38.69 47.80 -7.79
N GLY A 136 39.01 48.95 -8.39
CA GLY A 136 40.40 49.26 -8.75
C GLY A 136 40.54 50.56 -9.55
N PRO A 137 41.58 51.37 -9.31
CA PRO A 137 41.89 52.52 -10.14
C PRO A 137 42.33 52.06 -11.55
N SER A 138 41.86 52.76 -12.57
CA SER A 138 42.09 52.46 -14.00
C SER A 138 43.41 53.01 -14.56
N SER A 139 44.28 53.59 -13.72
CA SER A 139 45.61 54.06 -14.12
C SER A 139 46.71 53.48 -13.22
N PRO A 140 47.84 52.99 -13.78
CA PRO A 140 49.05 52.71 -13.00
C PRO A 140 49.68 54.01 -12.47
N PRO A 141 50.45 53.95 -11.36
CA PRO A 141 51.17 55.10 -10.80
C PRO A 141 52.31 55.60 -11.70
#